data_AF-N2BDL3-F1
#
_entry.id   AF-N2BDL3-F1
#
_cell.length_a   1.000
_cell.length_b   1.000
_cell.length_c   1.000
_cell.angle_alpha   90.00
_cell.angle_beta   90.00
_cell.angle_gamma   90.00
#
_symmetry.space_group_name_H-M   'P 1'
#
loop_
_entity.id
_entity.type
_entity.pdbx_description
1 polymer ?
#
loop_
_entity_poly.entity_id
_entity_poly.type
_entity_poly.pdbx_seq_one_letter_code
_entity_poly.pdbx_strand_id
1 'polypeptide(L)'
;MTEPEVSLYLAIYHIKNHLTDQDIKVSIDGAHIKTGNIVHFDIEKFFREHHFVKKDGDFDRWQGRYCIEGQSADIILESVPGYGDVQIILQDGKTLLVESKKSKEGKGSQEYPLMREAIGQLMTSCLINENTIPAVAIPYTKKSLELAERWSQLEQIRKVGIRFILVQENGDIVMI
;
A
#
# COMPACT_ATOMS: atom_id res chain seq x y z
N MET A 1 -2.64 -10.64 -6.07
CA MET A 1 -2.34 -10.21 -4.69
C MET A 1 -3.57 -9.64 -4.01
N THR A 2 -3.64 -9.74 -2.68
CA THR A 2 -4.68 -9.10 -1.84
C THR A 2 -4.34 -7.63 -1.55
N GLU A 3 -5.29 -6.86 -0.98
CA GLU A 3 -5.04 -5.47 -0.56
C GLU A 3 -3.97 -5.36 0.54
N PRO A 4 -4.05 -6.14 1.64
CA PRO A 4 -2.98 -6.19 2.64
C PRO A 4 -1.60 -6.45 2.03
N GLU A 5 -1.53 -7.40 1.10
CA GLU A 5 -0.29 -7.81 0.45
C GLU A 5 0.34 -6.67 -0.37
N VAL A 6 -0.47 -5.92 -1.13
CA VAL A 6 -0.02 -4.75 -1.90
C VAL A 6 0.55 -3.67 -0.98
N SER A 7 -0.18 -3.34 0.09
CA SER A 7 0.22 -2.33 1.06
C SER A 7 1.52 -2.71 1.78
N LEU A 8 1.66 -3.97 2.19
CA LEU A 8 2.85 -4.44 2.89
C LEU A 8 4.06 -4.56 1.96
N TYR A 9 3.90 -5.02 0.71
CA TYR A 9 4.99 -4.99 -0.27
C TYR A 9 5.49 -3.58 -0.51
N LEU A 10 4.60 -2.60 -0.62
CA LEU A 10 4.98 -1.22 -0.80
C LEU A 10 5.82 -0.68 0.37
N ALA A 11 5.40 -0.97 1.60
CA ALA A 11 6.14 -0.58 2.80
C ALA A 11 7.52 -1.26 2.85
N ILE A 12 7.57 -2.57 2.61
CA ILE A 12 8.82 -3.34 2.58
C ILE A 12 9.77 -2.81 1.49
N TYR A 13 9.26 -2.50 0.30
CA TYR A 13 10.06 -1.94 -0.79
C TYR A 13 10.73 -0.63 -0.38
N HIS A 14 9.99 0.29 0.26
CA HIS A 14 10.54 1.58 0.69
C HIS A 14 11.62 1.44 1.77
N ILE A 15 11.44 0.51 2.71
CA ILE A 15 12.44 0.23 3.74
C ILE A 15 13.69 -0.40 3.12
N LYS A 16 13.53 -1.48 2.35
CA LYS A 16 14.68 -2.23 1.78
C LYS A 16 15.50 -1.44 0.78
N ASN A 17 14.89 -0.47 0.10
CA ASN A 17 15.57 0.40 -0.86
C ASN A 17 16.01 1.73 -0.26
N HIS A 18 15.93 1.90 1.08
CA HIS A 18 16.33 3.12 1.78
C HIS A 18 15.67 4.39 1.23
N LEU A 19 14.38 4.31 0.90
CA LEU A 19 13.59 5.43 0.36
C LEU A 19 12.93 6.26 1.47
N THR A 20 13.09 5.84 2.72
CA THR A 20 12.70 6.56 3.93
C THR A 20 13.58 6.15 5.11
N ASP A 21 13.79 7.08 6.02
CA ASP A 21 14.41 6.84 7.33
C ASP A 21 13.37 6.91 8.48
N GLN A 22 12.08 7.08 8.14
CA GLN A 22 10.99 7.19 9.10
C GLN A 22 10.11 5.95 9.06
N ASP A 23 9.46 5.66 10.19
CA ASP A 23 8.51 4.56 10.30
C ASP A 23 7.37 4.72 9.27
N ILE A 24 7.02 3.62 8.62
CA ILE A 24 5.94 3.56 7.62
C ILE A 24 4.66 3.12 8.33
N LYS A 25 3.57 3.88 8.15
CA LYS A 25 2.27 3.48 8.68
C LYS A 25 1.50 2.71 7.61
N VAL A 26 0.97 1.55 8.00
CA VAL A 26 0.10 0.73 7.16
C VAL A 26 -1.19 0.50 7.92
N SER A 27 -2.32 0.88 7.33
CA SER A 27 -3.65 0.64 7.88
C SER A 27 -4.34 -0.47 7.10
N ILE A 28 -4.86 -1.47 7.80
CA ILE A 28 -5.57 -2.60 7.19
C ILE A 28 -6.89 -2.83 7.91
N ASP A 29 -7.97 -3.00 7.16
CA ASP A 29 -9.25 -3.45 7.74
C ASP A 29 -9.12 -4.90 8.24
N GLY A 30 -9.50 -5.16 9.49
CA GLY A 30 -9.54 -6.51 10.05
C GLY A 30 -10.36 -7.50 9.20
N ALA A 31 -11.37 -7.03 8.46
CA ALA A 31 -12.12 -7.87 7.52
C ALA A 31 -11.27 -8.40 6.35
N HIS A 32 -10.20 -7.70 5.97
CA HIS A 32 -9.23 -8.20 4.98
C HIS A 32 -8.28 -9.25 5.54
N ILE A 33 -8.21 -9.39 6.87
CA ILE A 33 -7.39 -10.40 7.54
C ILE A 33 -8.21 -11.64 7.84
N LYS A 34 -9.37 -11.46 8.50
CA LYS A 34 -10.22 -12.57 8.94
C LYS A 34 -11.68 -12.15 9.05
N THR A 35 -12.60 -12.95 8.50
CA THR A 35 -14.04 -12.83 8.75
C THR A 35 -14.59 -14.15 9.28
N GLY A 36 -15.14 -14.13 10.50
CA GLY A 36 -15.56 -15.35 11.17
C GLY A 36 -14.37 -16.32 11.32
N ASN A 37 -14.45 -17.49 10.69
CA ASN A 37 -13.40 -18.51 10.73
C ASN A 37 -12.50 -18.51 9.49
N ILE A 38 -12.77 -17.67 8.49
CA ILE A 38 -12.00 -17.61 7.25
C ILE A 38 -10.88 -16.60 7.40
N VAL A 39 -9.64 -17.05 7.28
CA VAL A 39 -8.45 -16.20 7.17
C VAL A 39 -8.24 -15.87 5.70
N HIS A 40 -8.28 -14.57 5.37
CA HIS A 40 -8.11 -14.07 4.00
C HIS A 40 -6.66 -13.68 3.71
N PHE A 41 -5.92 -13.24 4.73
CA PHE A 41 -4.51 -12.88 4.63
C PHE A 41 -3.80 -13.17 5.96
N ASP A 42 -2.67 -13.86 5.90
CA ASP A 42 -1.86 -14.25 7.06
C ASP A 42 -0.65 -13.30 7.18
N ILE A 43 -0.82 -12.24 8.00
CA ILE A 43 0.19 -11.20 8.22
C ILE A 43 1.48 -11.78 8.82
N GLU A 44 1.35 -12.68 9.81
CA GLU A 44 2.51 -13.24 10.50
C GLU A 44 3.34 -14.10 9.57
N LYS A 45 2.69 -14.91 8.73
CA LYS A 45 3.37 -15.67 7.69
C LYS A 45 4.06 -14.75 6.69
N PHE A 46 3.36 -13.74 6.19
CA PHE A 46 3.91 -12.79 5.23
C PHE A 46 5.17 -12.09 5.78
N PHE A 47 5.09 -11.51 6.98
CA PHE A 47 6.26 -10.84 7.57
C PHE A 47 7.42 -11.79 7.84
N ARG A 48 7.15 -13.01 8.30
CA ARG A 48 8.19 -14.02 8.52
C ARG A 48 8.91 -14.38 7.22
N GLU A 49 8.18 -14.53 6.11
CA GLU A 49 8.75 -14.79 4.77
C GLU A 49 9.62 -13.61 4.28
N HIS A 50 9.38 -12.41 4.78
CA HIS A 50 10.16 -11.21 4.45
C HIS A 50 11.15 -10.78 5.54
N HIS A 51 11.40 -11.62 6.55
CA HIS A 51 12.32 -11.39 7.67
C HIS A 51 11.96 -10.22 8.58
N PHE A 52 10.67 -9.86 8.64
CA PHE A 52 10.16 -8.92 9.62
C PHE A 52 9.76 -9.64 10.91
N VAL A 53 10.11 -9.03 12.04
CA VAL A 53 9.76 -9.50 13.38
C VAL A 53 8.99 -8.43 14.12
N LYS A 54 8.03 -8.86 14.94
CA LYS A 54 7.24 -7.96 15.76
C LYS A 54 8.03 -7.53 17.01
N LYS A 55 7.99 -6.24 17.36
CA LYS A 55 8.80 -5.62 18.42
C LYS A 55 8.01 -5.20 19.67
N ASP A 56 6.70 -5.03 19.59
CA ASP A 56 5.89 -4.41 20.67
C ASP A 56 5.44 -5.35 21.79
N GLY A 57 5.74 -6.65 21.67
CA GLY A 57 5.52 -7.64 22.73
C GLY A 57 4.10 -8.19 22.83
N ASP A 58 3.13 -7.67 22.08
CA ASP A 58 1.77 -8.21 22.00
C ASP A 58 1.68 -9.20 20.83
N PHE A 59 2.02 -10.46 21.05
CA PHE A 59 2.03 -11.47 19.98
C PHE A 59 0.65 -12.07 19.68
N ASP A 60 -0.40 -11.71 20.42
CA ASP A 60 -1.76 -12.22 20.21
C ASP A 60 -2.53 -11.43 19.14
N ARG A 61 -2.05 -10.23 18.81
CA ARG A 61 -2.64 -9.35 17.80
C ARG A 61 -1.75 -9.25 16.57
N TRP A 62 -2.34 -9.04 15.41
CA TRP A 62 -1.57 -8.79 14.18
C TRP A 62 -1.19 -7.31 14.03
N GLN A 63 -1.91 -6.38 14.68
CA GLN A 63 -1.53 -4.97 14.70
C GLN A 63 -0.27 -4.80 15.53
N GLY A 64 0.63 -3.92 15.11
CA GLY A 64 1.81 -3.64 15.89
C GLY A 64 2.99 -3.09 15.12
N ARG A 65 4.14 -3.05 15.79
CA ARG A 65 5.40 -2.57 15.23
C ARG A 65 6.24 -3.74 14.72
N TYR A 66 6.58 -3.73 13.44
CA TYR A 66 7.35 -4.75 12.75
C TYR A 66 8.67 -4.18 12.22
N CYS A 67 9.76 -4.90 12.41
CA CYS A 67 11.08 -4.46 11.96
C CYS A 67 11.84 -5.55 11.22
N ILE A 68 12.85 -5.17 10.47
CA ILE A 68 13.87 -6.07 9.92
C ILE A 68 15.24 -5.64 10.44
N GLU A 69 16.09 -6.61 10.75
CA GLU A 69 17.44 -6.34 11.27
C GLU A 69 18.25 -5.48 10.28
N GLY A 70 18.99 -4.51 10.83
CA GLY A 70 19.85 -3.61 10.05
C GLY A 70 19.14 -2.45 9.36
N GLN A 71 17.81 -2.32 9.48
CA GLN A 71 17.06 -1.18 8.96
C GLN A 71 16.66 -0.21 10.08
N SER A 72 16.63 1.09 9.75
CA SER A 72 16.27 2.17 10.67
C SER A 72 14.77 2.36 10.83
N ALA A 73 14.01 2.16 9.74
CA ALA A 73 12.57 2.31 9.69
C ALA A 73 11.84 1.01 10.03
N ASP A 74 10.77 1.13 10.83
CA ASP A 74 9.85 0.05 11.14
C ASP A 74 8.52 0.23 10.38
N ILE A 75 7.74 -0.84 10.26
CA ILE A 75 6.35 -0.80 9.81
C ILE A 75 5.45 -0.73 11.05
N ILE A 76 4.63 0.31 11.13
CA ILE A 76 3.58 0.45 12.14
C ILE A 76 2.27 0.00 11.50
N LEU A 77 1.82 -1.20 11.87
CA LEU A 77 0.63 -1.83 11.32
C LEU A 77 -0.58 -1.60 12.22
N GLU A 78 -1.60 -0.94 11.70
CA GLU A 78 -2.76 -0.46 12.43
C GLU A 78 -4.08 -0.85 11.74
N SER A 79 -5.21 -0.55 12.37
CA SER A 79 -6.55 -0.68 11.77
C SER A 79 -7.32 0.60 12.04
N VAL A 80 -6.97 1.66 11.30
CA VAL A 80 -7.54 3.01 11.47
C VAL A 80 -8.16 3.48 10.16
N PRO A 81 -9.47 3.80 10.13
CA PRO A 81 -10.11 4.32 8.93
C PRO A 81 -9.66 5.76 8.63
N GLY A 82 -9.69 6.17 7.36
CA GLY A 82 -9.54 7.57 6.95
C GLY A 82 -8.09 8.09 6.85
N TYR A 83 -7.10 7.20 6.80
CA TYR A 83 -5.67 7.56 6.76
C TYR A 83 -4.95 7.04 5.49
N GLY A 84 -5.70 6.54 4.51
CA GLY A 84 -5.14 5.71 3.43
C GLY A 84 -4.62 4.37 3.96
N ASP A 85 -4.34 3.45 3.05
CA ASP A 85 -3.81 2.15 3.39
C ASP A 85 -2.32 2.21 3.75
N VAL A 86 -1.56 3.14 3.15
CA VAL A 86 -0.13 3.34 3.44
C VAL A 86 0.23 4.82 3.50
N GLN A 87 1.02 5.21 4.51
CA GLN A 87 1.65 6.52 4.62
C GLN A 87 3.16 6.39 4.80
N ILE A 88 3.91 7.07 3.95
CA ILE A 88 5.37 7.06 3.95
C ILE A 88 5.87 8.50 3.88
N ILE A 89 6.71 8.91 4.82
CA ILE A 89 7.43 10.17 4.70
C ILE A 89 8.70 9.90 3.89
N LEU A 90 8.79 10.49 2.71
CA LEU A 90 9.91 10.33 1.79
C LEU A 90 11.13 11.14 2.26
N GLN A 91 12.30 10.85 1.69
CA GLN A 91 13.55 11.57 2.00
C GLN A 91 13.49 13.08 1.72
N ASP A 92 12.64 13.50 0.77
CA ASP A 92 12.42 14.93 0.47
C ASP A 92 11.44 15.62 1.44
N GLY A 93 10.96 14.89 2.45
CA GLY A 93 10.02 15.36 3.47
C GLY A 93 8.56 15.31 3.06
N LYS A 94 8.22 14.91 1.83
CA LYS A 94 6.84 14.75 1.38
C LYS A 94 6.22 13.47 1.92
N THR A 95 4.90 13.47 2.08
CA THR A 95 4.14 12.29 2.49
C THR A 95 3.53 11.62 1.27
N LEU A 96 3.99 10.42 0.95
CA LEU A 96 3.29 9.52 0.02
C LEU A 96 2.09 8.90 0.74
N LEU A 97 0.89 9.18 0.22
CA LEU A 97 -0.38 8.71 0.78
C LEU A 97 -1.05 7.79 -0.24
N VAL A 98 -1.29 6.55 0.15
CA VAL A 98 -1.60 5.47 -0.80
C VAL A 98 -2.93 4.82 -0.47
N GLU A 99 -3.76 4.64 -1.48
CA GLU A 99 -4.90 3.72 -1.45
C GLU A 99 -4.57 2.48 -2.28
N SER A 100 -4.63 1.30 -1.65
CA SER A 100 -4.27 0.02 -2.25
C SER A 100 -5.52 -0.73 -2.71
N LYS A 101 -5.41 -1.43 -3.84
CA LYS A 101 -6.46 -2.32 -4.33
C LYS A 101 -5.91 -3.68 -4.70
N LYS A 102 -6.71 -4.72 -4.47
CA LYS A 102 -6.39 -6.07 -4.93
C LYS A 102 -6.51 -6.12 -6.45
N SER A 103 -5.88 -7.12 -7.04
CA SER A 103 -6.19 -7.50 -8.43
C SER A 103 -5.83 -8.96 -8.66
N LYS A 104 -6.48 -9.55 -9.65
CA LYS A 104 -6.22 -10.90 -10.16
C LYS A 104 -6.24 -10.84 -11.68
N GLU A 105 -5.24 -11.44 -12.33
CA GLU A 105 -5.30 -11.64 -13.78
C GLU A 105 -6.48 -12.56 -14.13
N GLY A 106 -7.32 -12.14 -15.09
CA GLY A 106 -8.49 -12.90 -15.45
C GLY A 106 -9.33 -12.28 -16.56
N LYS A 107 -10.42 -12.98 -16.93
CA LYS A 107 -11.39 -12.50 -17.92
C LYS A 107 -12.32 -11.47 -17.28
N GLY A 108 -11.92 -10.20 -17.30
CA GLY A 108 -12.75 -9.07 -16.86
C GLY A 108 -11.89 -7.85 -16.53
N SER A 109 -12.41 -6.64 -16.74
CA SER A 109 -11.71 -5.40 -16.42
C SER A 109 -11.93 -5.02 -14.95
N GLN A 110 -11.44 -5.81 -14.00
CA GLN A 110 -11.61 -5.53 -12.57
C GLN A 110 -10.76 -4.34 -12.11
N GLU A 111 -9.60 -4.12 -12.74
CA GLU A 111 -8.70 -3.01 -12.43
C GLU A 111 -9.36 -1.65 -12.67
N TYR A 112 -10.22 -1.54 -13.68
CA TYR A 112 -10.88 -0.28 -14.01
C TYR A 112 -11.78 0.26 -12.88
N PRO A 113 -12.79 -0.47 -12.38
CA PRO A 113 -13.58 0.00 -11.25
C PRO A 113 -12.75 0.13 -9.97
N LEU A 114 -11.79 -0.77 -9.72
CA LEU A 114 -10.97 -0.73 -8.50
C LEU A 114 -10.07 0.51 -8.45
N MET A 115 -9.37 0.83 -9.54
CA MET A 115 -8.53 2.03 -9.59
C MET A 115 -9.38 3.31 -9.51
N ARG A 116 -10.59 3.32 -10.08
CA ARG A 116 -11.53 4.46 -9.90
C ARG A 116 -11.98 4.60 -8.45
N GLU A 117 -12.27 3.49 -7.78
CA GLU A 117 -12.64 3.48 -6.37
C GLU A 117 -11.50 4.04 -5.50
N ALA A 118 -10.26 3.60 -5.73
CA ALA A 118 -9.07 4.11 -5.04
C ALA A 118 -8.88 5.62 -5.25
N ILE A 119 -9.03 6.11 -6.48
CA ILE A 119 -9.02 7.55 -6.76
C ILE A 119 -10.15 8.25 -5.98
N GLY A 120 -11.36 7.69 -5.97
CA GLY A 120 -12.48 8.23 -5.20
C GLY A 120 -12.15 8.35 -3.71
N GLN A 121 -11.60 7.29 -3.11
CA GLN A 121 -11.20 7.24 -1.70
C GLN A 121 -10.10 8.26 -1.38
N LEU A 122 -9.07 8.38 -2.23
CA LEU A 122 -8.06 9.45 -2.10
C LEU A 122 -8.69 10.85 -2.08
N MET A 123 -9.71 11.08 -2.92
CA MET A 123 -10.34 12.39 -3.04
C MET A 123 -11.35 12.71 -1.94
N THR A 124 -11.89 11.70 -1.23
CA THR A 124 -12.99 11.90 -0.27
C THR A 124 -12.64 11.57 1.18
N SER A 125 -11.65 10.72 1.40
CA SER A 125 -11.37 10.13 2.72
C SER A 125 -10.01 10.49 3.27
N CYS A 126 -9.14 11.06 2.44
CA CYS A 126 -7.75 11.36 2.75
C CYS A 126 -7.52 12.87 2.83
N LEU A 127 -6.75 13.31 3.84
CA LEU A 127 -6.33 14.70 3.95
C LEU A 127 -5.10 14.94 3.06
N ILE A 128 -5.35 15.42 1.84
CA ILE A 128 -4.31 15.80 0.88
C ILE A 128 -3.98 17.28 1.07
N ASN A 129 -2.72 17.61 1.35
CA ASN A 129 -2.20 18.98 1.39
C ASN A 129 -1.05 19.16 0.39
N GLU A 130 -0.44 20.33 0.35
CA GLU A 130 0.64 20.68 -0.57
C GLU A 130 1.90 19.81 -0.46
N ASN A 131 2.10 19.12 0.68
CA ASN A 131 3.21 18.21 0.92
C ASN A 131 2.82 16.73 0.71
N THR A 132 1.59 16.46 0.28
CA THR A 132 1.09 15.10 0.03
C THR A 132 1.28 14.72 -1.44
N ILE A 133 1.79 13.51 -1.66
CA ILE A 133 1.75 12.83 -2.96
C ILE A 133 0.68 11.73 -2.87
N PRO A 134 -0.53 11.95 -3.40
CA PRO A 134 -1.54 10.91 -3.43
C PRO A 134 -1.18 9.84 -4.46
N ALA A 135 -1.40 8.57 -4.14
CA ALA A 135 -1.06 7.46 -5.03
C ALA A 135 -2.06 6.30 -4.94
N VAL A 136 -2.27 5.62 -6.06
CA VAL A 136 -3.02 4.37 -6.13
C VAL A 136 -2.02 3.22 -6.29
N ALA A 137 -2.04 2.27 -5.36
CA ALA A 137 -1.26 1.05 -5.46
C ALA A 137 -2.14 -0.13 -5.90
N ILE A 138 -1.69 -0.89 -6.90
CA ILE A 138 -2.44 -2.04 -7.43
C ILE A 138 -1.44 -3.10 -7.95
N PRO A 139 -1.79 -4.40 -7.98
CA PRO A 139 -0.93 -5.41 -8.57
C PRO A 139 -0.66 -5.11 -10.04
N TYR A 140 0.59 -5.33 -10.44
CA TYR A 140 1.03 -5.25 -11.82
C TYR A 140 0.34 -6.33 -12.64
N THR A 141 -0.49 -5.88 -13.57
CA THR A 141 -1.07 -6.63 -14.68
C THR A 141 -0.94 -5.80 -15.94
N LYS A 142 -1.00 -6.43 -17.13
CA LYS A 142 -1.04 -5.68 -18.40
C LYS A 142 -2.15 -4.62 -18.41
N LYS A 143 -3.29 -4.92 -17.77
CA LYS A 143 -4.43 -4.01 -17.72
C LYS A 143 -4.19 -2.84 -16.77
N SER A 144 -3.68 -3.09 -15.57
CA SER A 144 -3.33 -2.02 -14.62
C SER A 144 -2.28 -1.06 -15.21
N LEU A 145 -1.29 -1.57 -15.94
CA LEU A 145 -0.27 -0.78 -16.63
C LEU A 145 -0.89 0.12 -17.70
N GLU A 146 -1.68 -0.45 -18.62
CA GLU A 146 -2.40 0.32 -19.64
C GLU A 146 -3.26 1.44 -19.03
N LEU A 147 -3.95 1.15 -17.93
CA LEU A 147 -4.79 2.13 -17.25
C LEU A 147 -3.96 3.22 -16.57
N ALA A 148 -2.90 2.86 -15.86
CA ALA A 148 -2.01 3.81 -15.17
C ALA A 148 -1.30 4.73 -16.18
N GLU A 149 -0.75 4.19 -17.26
CA GLU A 149 -0.14 4.97 -18.34
C GLU A 149 -1.15 5.96 -18.95
N ARG A 150 -2.36 5.48 -19.28
CA ARG A 150 -3.38 6.34 -19.87
C ARG A 150 -3.89 7.40 -18.89
N TRP A 151 -4.13 7.04 -17.63
CA TRP A 151 -4.75 7.93 -16.65
C TRP A 151 -3.77 8.93 -16.07
N SER A 152 -2.48 8.59 -15.97
CA SER A 152 -1.42 9.55 -15.58
C SER A 152 -1.34 10.76 -16.50
N GLN A 153 -1.79 10.63 -17.75
CA GLN A 153 -1.82 11.73 -18.72
C GLN A 153 -3.09 12.59 -18.65
N LEU A 154 -4.13 12.18 -17.91
CA LEU A 154 -5.36 12.94 -17.78
C LEU A 154 -5.10 14.24 -17.01
N GLU A 155 -5.61 15.35 -17.52
CA GLU A 155 -5.39 16.68 -16.95
C GLU A 155 -5.81 16.75 -15.47
N GLN A 156 -6.94 16.14 -15.12
CA GLN A 156 -7.46 16.11 -13.75
C GLN A 156 -6.52 15.35 -12.81
N ILE A 157 -6.01 14.20 -13.26
CA ILE A 157 -5.05 13.39 -12.48
C ILE A 157 -3.76 14.17 -12.26
N ARG A 158 -3.24 14.83 -13.31
CA ARG A 158 -2.02 15.65 -13.22
C ARG A 158 -2.18 16.88 -12.34
N LYS A 159 -3.36 17.52 -12.36
CA LYS A 159 -3.66 18.68 -11.50
C LYS A 159 -3.67 18.32 -10.02
N VAL A 160 -4.18 17.14 -9.66
CA VAL A 160 -4.15 16.63 -8.29
C VAL A 160 -2.76 16.07 -7.95
N GLY A 161 -2.02 15.58 -8.96
CA GLY A 161 -0.70 14.98 -8.77
C GLY A 161 -0.76 13.51 -8.35
N ILE A 162 -1.86 12.79 -8.66
CA ILE A 162 -2.02 11.37 -8.32
C ILE A 162 -1.02 10.53 -9.10
N ARG A 163 -0.30 9.66 -8.39
CA ARG A 163 0.63 8.66 -8.93
C ARG A 163 0.02 7.28 -8.97
N PHE A 164 0.54 6.42 -9.83
CA PHE A 164 0.18 4.99 -9.85
C PHE A 164 1.40 4.14 -9.52
N ILE A 165 1.20 3.15 -8.66
CA ILE A 165 2.24 2.23 -8.20
C ILE A 165 1.76 0.82 -8.53
N LEU A 166 2.48 0.14 -9.42
CA LEU A 166 2.18 -1.21 -9.82
C LEU A 166 3.11 -2.17 -9.08
N VAL A 167 2.55 -2.98 -8.19
CA VAL A 167 3.31 -3.91 -7.34
C VAL A 167 3.40 -5.27 -8.02
N GLN A 168 4.62 -5.80 -8.18
CA GLN A 168 4.88 -7.11 -8.77
C GLN A 168 4.87 -8.20 -7.69
N GLU A 169 4.66 -9.47 -8.09
CA GLU A 169 4.56 -10.59 -7.14
C GLU A 169 5.85 -10.85 -6.34
N ASN A 170 6.99 -10.39 -6.84
CA ASN A 170 8.27 -10.43 -6.14
C ASN A 170 8.49 -9.24 -5.18
N GLY A 171 7.54 -8.32 -5.10
CA GLY A 171 7.63 -7.10 -4.28
C GLY A 171 8.32 -5.91 -4.95
N ASP A 172 8.78 -6.04 -6.20
CA ASP A 172 9.25 -4.88 -6.98
C ASP A 172 8.08 -3.97 -7.34
N ILE A 173 8.38 -2.69 -7.60
CA ILE A 173 7.37 -1.70 -7.96
C ILE A 173 7.71 -0.99 -9.27
N VAL A 174 6.67 -0.66 -10.04
CA VAL A 174 6.74 0.25 -11.19
C VAL A 174 5.93 1.49 -10.85
N MET A 175 6.57 2.66 -10.82
CA MET A 175 5.92 3.95 -10.57
C MET A 175 5.61 4.68 -11.87
N ILE A 176 4.42 5.27 -11.96
CA ILE A 176 3.91 6.03 -13.12
C ILE A 176 3.35 7.38 -12.64
#